data_AF-X1S6T0-F1
#
_entry.id   AF-X1S6T0-F1
#
_cell.length_a   1.000
_cell.length_b   1.000
_cell.length_c   1.000
_cell.angle_alpha   90.00
_cell.angle_beta   90.00
_cell.angle_gamma   90.00
#
_symmetry.space_group_name_H-M   'P 1'
#
loop_
_entity.id
_entity.type
_entity.pdbx_description
1 polymer ?
#
loop_
_entity_poly.entity_id
_entity_poly.type
_entity_poly.pdbx_seq_one_letter_code
_entity_poly.pdbx_strand_id
1 'polypeptide(L)'
;RRFSEKLVAEITRRFLMTLWNVYSFFVIYANIDQFTPSAGGTSSEQSELDRWIISELNQLIVDVDDALDGYNPTEAGRKIENFVDALSNWYVRRSRRRFWKSENDADKLS
;
A
#
# COMPACT_ATOMS: atom_id res chain seq x y z
N ARG A 1 8.23 -19.36 -29.36
CA ARG A 1 7.45 -18.35 -28.60
C ARG A 1 7.64 -18.63 -27.11
N ARG A 2 8.15 -17.68 -26.31
CA ARG A 2 8.28 -17.82 -24.84
C ARG A 2 7.00 -17.28 -24.17
N PHE A 3 5.93 -18.07 -24.22
CA PHE A 3 4.69 -17.79 -23.50
C PHE A 3 4.32 -19.04 -22.70
N SER A 4 3.98 -18.86 -21.43
CA SER A 4 3.58 -19.93 -20.53
C SER A 4 2.38 -19.45 -19.72
N GLU A 5 1.23 -20.04 -19.97
CA GLU A 5 -0.01 -19.74 -19.24
C GLU A 5 0.15 -19.96 -17.74
N LYS A 6 0.87 -21.03 -17.36
CA LYS A 6 1.19 -21.33 -15.96
C LYS A 6 1.96 -20.19 -15.29
N LEU A 7 2.95 -19.61 -15.99
CA LEU A 7 3.75 -18.51 -15.45
C LEU A 7 2.91 -17.24 -15.29
N VAL A 8 2.04 -16.94 -16.26
CA VAL A 8 1.12 -15.79 -16.18
C VAL A 8 0.17 -15.94 -14.98
N ALA A 9 -0.45 -17.11 -14.83
CA ALA A 9 -1.34 -17.38 -13.70
C ALA A 9 -0.63 -17.26 -12.35
N GLU A 10 0.63 -17.71 -12.26
CA GLU A 10 1.44 -17.61 -11.05
C GLU A 10 1.73 -16.15 -10.66
N ILE A 11 2.18 -15.34 -11.62
CA ILE A 11 2.50 -13.92 -11.39
C ILE A 11 1.24 -13.14 -10.98
N THR A 12 0.15 -13.30 -11.74
CA THR A 12 -1.12 -12.63 -11.45
C THR A 12 -1.64 -13.00 -10.07
N ARG A 13 -1.60 -14.30 -9.71
CA ARG A 13 -2.03 -14.74 -8.39
C ARG A 13 -1.15 -14.13 -7.29
N ARG A 14 0.18 -14.13 -7.46
CA ARG A 14 1.11 -13.56 -6.46
C ARG A 14 0.82 -12.09 -6.21
N PHE A 15 0.68 -11.29 -7.27
CA PHE A 15 0.37 -9.87 -7.16
C PHE A 15 -0.98 -9.64 -6.45
N LEU A 16 -2.05 -10.30 -6.93
CA LEU A 16 -3.39 -10.13 -6.36
C LEU A 16 -3.48 -10.60 -4.91
N MET A 17 -2.79 -11.68 -4.53
CA MET A 17 -2.73 -12.13 -3.15
C MET A 17 -2.07 -11.09 -2.24
N THR A 18 -0.96 -10.48 -2.66
CA THR A 18 -0.30 -9.42 -1.87
C THR A 18 -1.22 -8.22 -1.69
N LEU A 19 -1.86 -7.76 -2.76
CA LEU A 19 -2.80 -6.63 -2.71
C LEU A 19 -3.99 -6.94 -1.81
N TRP A 20 -4.58 -8.13 -1.95
CA TRP A 20 -5.70 -8.58 -1.13
C TRP A 20 -5.34 -8.66 0.35
N ASN A 21 -4.13 -9.13 0.68
CA ASN A 21 -3.66 -9.20 2.06
C ASN A 21 -3.52 -7.81 2.69
N VAL A 22 -2.99 -6.83 1.96
CA VAL A 22 -2.88 -5.44 2.42
C VAL A 22 -4.27 -4.84 2.65
N TYR A 23 -5.19 -5.03 1.71
CA TYR A 23 -6.57 -4.57 1.84
C TYR A 23 -7.29 -5.21 3.03
N SER A 24 -7.19 -6.54 3.15
CA SER A 24 -7.80 -7.29 4.26
C SER A 24 -7.27 -6.82 5.61
N PHE A 25 -5.97 -6.57 5.71
CA PHE A 25 -5.36 -5.96 6.88
C PHE A 25 -6.04 -4.63 7.21
N PHE A 26 -6.11 -3.70 6.25
CA PHE A 26 -6.75 -2.40 6.45
C PHE A 26 -8.20 -2.54 6.94
N VAL A 27 -9.03 -3.36 6.29
CA VAL A 27 -10.44 -3.55 6.64
C VAL A 27 -10.60 -4.07 8.06
N ILE A 28 -9.78 -5.04 8.47
CA ILE A 28 -9.86 -5.62 9.82
C ILE A 28 -9.66 -4.53 10.88
N TYR A 29 -8.59 -3.73 10.77
CA TYR A 29 -8.30 -2.71 11.77
C TYR A 29 -9.22 -1.50 11.68
N ALA A 30 -9.61 -1.07 10.47
CA ALA A 30 -10.57 0.01 10.29
C ALA A 30 -11.93 -0.32 10.94
N ASN A 31 -12.37 -1.58 10.85
CA ASN A 31 -13.60 -2.03 11.49
C ASN A 31 -13.47 -2.11 13.02
N ILE A 32 -12.31 -2.54 13.55
CA ILE A 32 -12.04 -2.55 14.99
C ILE A 32 -12.05 -1.12 15.55
N ASP A 33 -11.35 -0.19 14.89
CA ASP A 33 -11.20 1.20 15.31
C ASP A 33 -12.42 2.08 14.98
N GLN A 34 -13.49 1.51 14.40
CA GLN A 34 -14.68 2.24 13.91
C GLN A 34 -14.29 3.47 13.07
N PHE A 35 -13.29 3.28 12.21
CA PHE A 35 -12.70 4.35 11.41
C PHE A 35 -13.78 5.00 10.53
N THR A 36 -13.97 6.30 10.73
CA THR A 36 -14.83 7.11 9.87
C THR A 36 -13.95 8.01 9.00
N PRO A 37 -14.15 8.02 7.66
CA PRO A 37 -13.46 8.96 6.80
C PRO A 37 -13.94 10.39 7.11
N SER A 38 -13.27 11.06 8.05
CA SER A 38 -13.49 12.48 8.29
C SER A 38 -12.86 13.28 7.14
N ALA A 39 -13.61 14.23 6.57
CA ALA A 39 -13.12 15.16 5.56
C ALA A 39 -12.12 16.21 6.13
N GLY A 40 -11.82 16.17 7.44
CA GLY A 40 -10.95 17.12 8.09
C GLY A 40 -10.05 16.48 9.14
N GLY A 41 -8.75 16.70 8.97
CA GLY A 41 -7.73 16.46 10.00
C GLY A 41 -6.65 15.48 9.58
N THR A 42 -5.67 15.95 8.80
CA THR A 42 -4.31 15.40 8.94
C THR A 42 -3.90 15.61 10.39
N SER A 43 -3.83 14.53 11.16
CA SER A 43 -3.23 14.54 12.50
C SER A 43 -1.82 15.15 12.42
N SER A 44 -1.49 15.99 13.39
CA SER A 44 -0.28 16.83 13.41
C SER A 44 1.04 16.06 13.50
N GLU A 45 1.00 14.74 13.68
CA GLU A 45 2.16 13.86 13.72
C GLU A 45 1.97 12.71 12.73
N GLN A 46 2.22 12.98 11.45
CA GLN A 46 2.42 11.92 10.48
C GLN A 46 3.75 11.23 10.78
N SER A 47 3.73 9.92 11.01
CA SER A 47 4.96 9.15 11.16
C SER A 47 5.81 9.29 9.90
N GLU A 48 7.14 9.20 10.04
CA GLU A 48 8.03 9.20 8.88
C GLU A 48 7.67 8.11 7.86
N LEU A 49 7.16 6.96 8.32
CA LEU A 49 6.66 5.89 7.45
C LEU A 49 5.40 6.29 6.68
N ASP A 50 4.51 7.07 7.29
CA ASP A 50 3.27 7.54 6.66
C ASP A 50 3.62 8.57 5.57
N ARG A 51 4.52 9.50 5.88
CA ARG A 51 5.05 10.46 4.91
C ARG A 51 5.81 9.75 3.77
N TRP A 52 6.60 8.73 4.09
CA TRP A 52 7.31 7.94 3.09
C TRP A 52 6.34 7.24 2.12
N ILE A 53 5.34 6.51 2.61
CA ILE A 53 4.44 5.78 1.71
C ILE A 53 3.59 6.72 0.84
N ILE A 54 3.24 7.90 1.36
CA ILE A 54 2.57 8.95 0.57
C ILE A 54 3.51 9.50 -0.51
N SER A 55 4.79 9.70 -0.20
CA SER A 55 5.80 10.09 -1.18
C SER A 55 5.95 9.04 -2.29
N GLU A 56 6.01 7.75 -1.93
CA GLU A 56 6.07 6.65 -2.90
C GLU A 56 4.81 6.60 -3.77
N LEU A 57 3.63 6.88 -3.21
CA LEU A 57 2.38 6.95 -3.95
C LEU A 57 2.39 8.09 -4.97
N ASN A 58 2.82 9.29 -4.55
CA ASN A 58 2.93 10.43 -5.46
C ASN A 58 3.92 10.16 -6.59
N GLN A 59 5.06 9.52 -6.29
CA GLN A 59 6.00 9.11 -7.32
C GLN A 59 5.42 8.05 -8.26
N LEU A 60 4.66 7.08 -7.72
CA LEU A 60 3.96 6.08 -8.54
C LEU A 60 3.00 6.73 -9.53
N ILE A 61 2.23 7.72 -9.09
CA ILE A 61 1.27 8.44 -9.96
C ILE A 61 2.01 9.04 -11.15
N VAL A 62 3.07 9.81 -10.89
CA VAL A 62 3.89 10.43 -11.95
C VAL A 62 4.48 9.37 -12.89
N ASP A 63 5.09 8.32 -12.34
CA ASP A 63 5.74 7.27 -13.13
C ASP A 63 4.75 6.49 -14.01
N VAL A 64 3.53 6.26 -13.52
CA VAL A 64 2.48 5.56 -14.26
C VAL A 64 1.88 6.45 -15.34
N ASP A 65 1.61 7.72 -15.02
CA ASP A 65 1.10 8.69 -15.99
C ASP A 65 2.09 8.84 -17.16
N ASP A 66 3.38 9.08 -16.87
CA ASP A 66 4.44 9.18 -17.88
C ASP A 66 4.55 7.90 -18.73
N ALA A 67 4.47 6.73 -18.10
CA ALA A 67 4.54 5.45 -18.80
C ALA A 67 3.35 5.22 -19.72
N LEU A 68 2.14 5.59 -19.30
CA LEU A 68 0.92 5.42 -20.09
C LEU A 68 0.82 6.45 -21.22
N ASP A 69 1.23 7.69 -20.98
CA ASP A 69 1.35 8.73 -22.01
C ASP A 69 2.38 8.33 -23.09
N GLY A 70 3.44 7.61 -22.67
CA GLY A 70 4.41 6.99 -23.56
C GLY A 70 3.97 5.67 -24.20
N TYR A 71 2.72 5.24 -24.03
CA TYR A 71 2.18 3.95 -24.51
C TYR A 71 2.99 2.73 -24.06
N ASN A 72 3.55 2.78 -22.85
CA ASN A 72 4.31 1.70 -22.22
C ASN A 72 3.57 1.09 -21.02
N PRO A 73 2.48 0.32 -21.24
CA PRO A 73 1.71 -0.29 -20.17
C PRO A 73 2.48 -1.36 -19.39
N THR A 74 3.54 -1.91 -19.99
CA THR A 74 4.40 -2.90 -19.30
C THR A 74 5.17 -2.25 -18.16
N GLU A 75 5.71 -1.05 -18.38
CA GLU A 75 6.43 -0.33 -17.34
C GLU A 75 5.49 0.18 -16.24
N ALA A 76 4.32 0.72 -16.62
CA ALA A 76 3.28 1.10 -15.66
C ALA A 76 2.91 -0.08 -14.73
N GLY A 77 2.69 -1.27 -15.31
CA GLY A 77 2.40 -2.48 -14.53
C GLY A 77 3.51 -2.85 -13.54
N ARG A 78 4.79 -2.75 -13.94
CA ARG A 78 5.94 -3.02 -13.05
C ARG A 78 6.03 -2.02 -11.90
N LYS A 79 5.79 -0.73 -12.17
CA LYS A 79 5.80 0.33 -11.15
C LYS A 79 4.73 0.06 -10.10
N ILE A 80 3.53 -0.33 -10.52
CA ILE A 80 2.45 -0.74 -9.62
C ILE A 80 2.84 -1.98 -8.80
N GLU A 81 3.41 -3.02 -9.41
CA GLU A 81 3.86 -4.22 -8.70
C GLU A 81 4.89 -3.86 -7.60
N ASN A 82 5.87 -3.01 -7.91
CA ASN A 82 6.88 -2.55 -6.96
C ASN A 82 6.28 -1.77 -5.79
N PHE A 83 5.34 -0.86 -6.06
CA PHE A 83 4.66 -0.11 -5.01
C PHE A 83 3.85 -1.03 -4.08
N VAL A 84 3.10 -1.99 -4.63
CA VAL A 84 2.34 -2.95 -3.82
C VAL A 84 3.27 -3.79 -2.95
N ASP A 85 4.46 -4.18 -3.45
CA ASP A 85 5.47 -4.84 -2.65
C ASP A 85 5.98 -3.94 -1.51
N ALA A 86 6.32 -2.68 -1.79
CA ALA A 86 6.77 -1.71 -0.80
C ALA A 86 5.69 -1.46 0.29
N LEU A 87 4.44 -1.32 -0.13
CA LEU A 87 3.29 -1.15 0.76
C LEU A 87 3.12 -2.35 1.69
N SER A 88 3.21 -3.57 1.17
CA SER A 88 3.10 -4.79 1.97
C SER A 88 4.32 -4.99 2.88
N ASN A 89 5.52 -4.92 2.31
CA ASN A 89 6.74 -5.38 2.97
C ASN A 89 7.37 -4.35 3.91
N TRP A 90 7.27 -3.07 3.59
CA TRP A 90 7.86 -1.99 4.37
C TRP A 90 6.81 -1.27 5.19
N TYR A 91 5.73 -0.80 4.56
CA TYR A 91 4.72 -0.02 5.27
C TYR A 91 3.93 -0.88 6.24
N VAL A 92 3.12 -1.84 5.76
CA VAL A 92 2.24 -2.66 6.61
C VAL A 92 3.04 -3.44 7.65
N ARG A 93 4.16 -4.07 7.25
CA ARG A 93 4.98 -4.86 8.19
C ARG A 93 5.54 -4.01 9.33
N ARG A 94 6.05 -2.81 9.07
CA ARG A 94 6.66 -1.95 10.11
C ARG A 94 5.65 -1.16 10.92
N SER A 95 4.51 -0.81 10.33
CA SER A 95 3.43 -0.10 11.00
C SER A 95 2.49 -1.02 11.81
N ARG A 96 2.54 -2.35 11.60
CA ARG A 96 1.65 -3.33 12.26
C ARG A 96 1.49 -3.15 13.78
N ARG A 97 2.56 -2.80 14.50
CA ARG A 97 2.49 -2.57 15.96
C ARG A 97 1.62 -1.36 16.32
N ARG A 98 1.55 -0.33 15.46
CA ARG A 98 0.70 0.86 15.67
C ARG A 98 -0.78 0.51 15.55
N PHE A 99 -1.13 -0.35 14.60
CA PHE A 99 -2.51 -0.83 14.40
C PHE A 99 -2.97 -1.81 15.51
N TRP A 100 -2.05 -2.61 16.07
CA TRP A 100 -2.38 -3.53 17.17
C TRP A 100 -2.49 -2.84 18.55
N LYS A 101 -1.76 -1.75 18.77
CA LYS A 101 -1.72 -1.02 20.05
C LYS A 101 -2.98 -0.17 20.35
N SER A 102 -4.06 -0.33 19.59
CA SER A 102 -5.31 0.42 19.78
C SER A 102 -6.13 -0.04 21.01
N GLU A 103 -5.66 -1.03 21.77
CA GLU A 103 -6.10 -1.26 23.15
C GLU A 103 -5.03 -0.74 24.14
N ASN A 104 -5.24 0.48 24.64
CA ASN A 104 -4.64 1.04 25.87
C ASN A 104 -3.11 0.97 26.04
N ASP A 105 -2.36 1.89 25.44
CA ASP A 105 -1.17 2.42 26.13
C ASP A 105 -0.89 3.88 25.76
N ALA A 106 -0.46 4.64 26.76
CA ALA A 106 -0.38 6.09 26.83
C ALA A 106 0.67 6.75 25.90
N ASP A 107 0.51 6.60 24.59
CA ASP A 107 1.36 7.22 23.57
C ASP A 107 0.56 8.14 22.64
N LYS A 108 -0.52 8.75 23.16
CA LYS A 108 -1.35 9.73 22.44
C LYS A 108 -0.90 11.18 22.63
N LEU A 109 0.25 11.44 23.23
CA LEU A 109 0.78 12.80 23.45
C LEU A 109 2.32 12.81 23.44
N SER A 110 2.95 12.52 22.30
CA SER A 110 4.29 13.02 21.97
C SER A 110 4.65 12.77 20.50
#